data_AF-A7H6Z9-F1
#
_entry.id   AF-A7H6Z9-F1
#
_cell.length_a   1.000
_cell.length_b   1.000
_cell.length_c   1.000
_cell.angle_alpha   90.00
_cell.angle_beta   90.00
_cell.angle_gamma   90.00
#
_symmetry.space_group_name_H-M   'P 1'
#
loop_
_entity.id
_entity.type
_entity.pdbx_description
1 polymer ?
#
loop_
_entity_poly.entity_id
_entity_poly.type
_entity_poly.pdbx_seq_one_letter_code
_entity_poly.pdbx_strand_id
1 'polypeptide(L)'
;MAGEYQVTGGYGDAVPGTVGPDAIDGRVEWVDVAGQSLAERLEARLGSEVDLRKVLLGVLVPLAGALHGEPTRAIAARLPYPLARELLDADDGVARVPAGVETYLRDVAELVQHPVPSAALYARAVLDTVREALPAEAASEVERRLPAALAALWRAAR
;
A
#
# COMPACT_ATOMS: atom_id res chain seq x y z
N MET A 1 38.37 -41.25 -4.47
CA MET A 1 38.35 -41.92 -3.15
C MET A 1 38.31 -40.86 -2.09
N ALA A 2 37.49 -41.09 -1.07
CA ALA A 2 37.00 -40.13 -0.08
C ALA A 2 38.05 -39.73 0.98
N GLY A 3 37.74 -38.64 1.69
CA GLY A 3 38.30 -38.25 2.99
C GLY A 3 39.00 -36.89 2.94
N GLU A 4 38.79 -35.92 3.83
CA GLU A 4 38.06 -35.88 5.10
C GLU A 4 37.71 -34.40 5.37
N TYR A 5 36.54 -34.17 5.99
CA TYR A 5 36.22 -32.88 6.59
C TYR A 5 36.95 -32.77 7.93
N GLN A 6 37.69 -31.69 8.14
CA GLN A 6 38.18 -31.33 9.47
C GLN A 6 37.70 -29.93 9.82
N VAL A 7 36.61 -29.89 10.60
CA VAL A 7 36.16 -28.69 11.30
C VAL A 7 36.94 -28.61 12.60
N THR A 8 37.95 -27.74 12.64
CA THR A 8 38.53 -27.27 13.90
C THR A 8 37.77 -26.03 14.34
N GLY A 9 36.80 -26.22 15.23
CA GLY A 9 36.16 -25.12 15.95
C GLY A 9 37.18 -24.42 16.85
N GLY A 10 37.31 -23.11 16.67
CA GLY A 10 38.00 -22.22 17.60
C GLY A 10 37.04 -21.08 17.96
N TYR A 11 36.54 -21.12 19.20
CA TYR A 11 35.80 -20.03 19.83
C TYR A 11 36.69 -18.77 19.87
N GLY A 12 36.23 -17.69 19.25
CA GLY A 12 36.74 -16.35 19.43
C GLY A 12 35.54 -15.41 19.52
N ASP A 13 35.45 -14.67 20.61
CA ASP A 13 34.27 -13.90 21.03
C ASP A 13 33.73 -12.97 19.94
N ALA A 14 32.39 -12.91 19.87
CA ALA A 14 31.68 -11.99 19.00
C ALA A 14 32.07 -10.53 19.33
N VAL A 15 32.74 -9.87 18.38
CA VAL A 15 32.94 -8.42 18.40
C VAL A 15 31.57 -7.78 18.10
N PRO A 16 31.02 -6.92 18.98
CA PRO A 16 29.78 -6.22 18.68
C PRO A 16 30.00 -5.27 17.50
N GLY A 17 29.29 -5.49 16.38
CA GLY A 17 29.21 -4.53 15.28
C GLY A 17 29.81 -4.94 13.92
N THR A 18 30.22 -6.19 13.72
CA THR A 18 30.59 -6.69 12.37
C THR A 18 29.55 -7.65 11.83
N VAL A 19 28.65 -7.14 10.99
CA VAL A 19 27.71 -7.94 10.19
C VAL A 19 28.52 -8.55 9.05
N GLY A 20 28.91 -9.83 9.20
CA GLY A 20 29.44 -10.63 8.11
C GLY A 20 28.34 -11.03 7.11
N PRO A 21 28.69 -11.46 5.89
CA PRO A 21 27.72 -11.80 4.83
C PRO A 21 26.78 -12.98 5.17
N ASP A 22 26.99 -13.67 6.29
CA ASP A 22 26.13 -14.76 6.78
C ASP A 22 25.09 -14.32 7.82
N ALA A 23 24.95 -13.01 8.08
CA ALA A 23 23.98 -12.45 9.02
C ALA A 23 22.78 -11.78 8.32
N ILE A 24 22.36 -12.32 7.17
CA ILE A 24 21.02 -12.03 6.62
C ILE A 24 20.04 -12.89 7.41
N ASP A 25 19.37 -12.26 8.38
CA ASP A 25 18.29 -12.86 9.15
C ASP A 25 17.22 -13.39 8.18
N GLY A 26 17.02 -14.70 8.19
CA GLY A 26 16.21 -15.48 7.25
C GLY A 26 14.71 -15.33 7.44
N ARG A 27 14.23 -14.11 7.67
CA ARG A 27 12.80 -13.74 7.61
C ARG A 27 12.51 -12.71 6.52
N VAL A 28 13.34 -12.67 5.48
CA VAL A 28 12.94 -12.08 4.20
C VAL A 28 11.98 -13.09 3.56
N GLU A 29 10.71 -12.97 3.91
CA GLU A 29 9.61 -13.64 3.24
C GLU A 29 9.64 -13.17 1.79
N TRP A 30 10.11 -14.04 0.89
CA TRP A 30 10.04 -13.79 -0.55
C TRP A 30 8.57 -13.82 -0.94
N VAL A 31 7.95 -12.63 -1.01
CA VAL A 31 6.61 -12.47 -1.55
C VAL A 31 6.72 -12.63 -3.06
N ASP A 32 6.12 -13.70 -3.57
CA ASP A 32 6.02 -13.98 -5.00
C ASP A 32 5.12 -12.93 -5.65
N VAL A 33 5.71 -11.93 -6.33
CA VAL A 33 4.97 -10.84 -6.98
C VAL A 33 4.61 -11.29 -8.40
N ALA A 34 3.60 -12.15 -8.51
CA ALA A 34 3.00 -12.43 -9.81
C ALA A 34 2.24 -11.18 -10.31
N GLY A 35 2.90 -10.38 -11.15
CA GLY A 35 2.35 -9.18 -11.81
C GLY A 35 2.90 -7.86 -11.27
N GLN A 36 2.83 -6.79 -12.08
CA GLN A 36 3.29 -5.45 -11.66
C GLN A 36 2.65 -5.04 -10.33
N SER A 37 3.48 -4.61 -9.38
CA SER A 37 3.05 -4.18 -8.05
C SER A 37 2.09 -2.99 -8.14
N LEU A 38 1.27 -2.76 -7.11
CA LEU A 38 0.32 -1.64 -7.10
C LEU A 38 1.06 -0.29 -7.23
N ALA A 39 2.25 -0.21 -6.65
CA ALA A 39 3.13 0.95 -6.76
C ALA A 39 3.59 1.19 -8.21
N GLU A 40 4.11 0.16 -8.89
CA GLU A 40 4.56 0.27 -10.29
C GLU A 40 3.44 0.72 -11.24
N ARG A 41 2.22 0.21 -11.06
CA ARG A 41 1.06 0.61 -11.88
C ARG A 41 0.70 2.07 -11.68
N LEU A 42 0.77 2.55 -10.43
CA LEU A 42 0.51 3.96 -10.13
C LEU A 42 1.60 4.87 -10.67
N GLU A 43 2.87 4.48 -10.54
CA GLU A 43 3.98 5.23 -11.14
C GLU A 43 3.83 5.32 -12.67
N ALA A 44 3.43 4.24 -13.34
CA ALA A 44 3.17 4.24 -14.77
C ALA A 44 2.00 5.17 -15.17
N ARG A 45 0.97 5.32 -14.32
CA ARG A 45 -0.23 6.13 -14.60
C ARG A 45 -0.05 7.61 -14.24
N LEU A 46 0.69 7.89 -13.17
CA LEU A 46 0.87 9.23 -12.60
C LEU A 46 2.17 9.91 -13.08
N GLY A 47 3.14 9.13 -13.54
CA GLY A 47 4.47 9.60 -13.90
C GLY A 47 5.44 9.60 -12.72
N SER A 48 6.73 9.53 -13.04
CA SER A 48 7.83 9.36 -12.06
C SER A 48 8.09 10.56 -11.15
N GLU A 49 7.55 11.73 -11.46
CA GLU A 49 7.74 12.96 -10.66
C GLU A 49 6.73 13.09 -9.51
N VAL A 50 5.71 12.22 -9.47
CA VAL A 50 4.67 12.26 -8.44
C VAL A 50 5.15 11.58 -7.16
N ASP A 51 4.97 12.24 -6.02
CA ASP A 51 5.16 11.63 -4.71
C ASP A 51 4.08 10.55 -4.49
N LEU A 52 4.41 9.32 -4.89
CA LEU A 52 3.52 8.17 -4.85
C LEU A 52 2.98 7.93 -3.44
N ARG A 53 3.86 8.02 -2.44
CA ARG A 53 3.49 7.84 -1.03
C ARG A 53 2.39 8.81 -0.64
N LYS A 54 2.63 10.10 -0.91
CA LYS A 54 1.69 11.17 -0.56
C LYS A 54 0.36 11.02 -1.30
N VAL A 55 0.39 10.68 -2.59
CA VAL A 55 -0.82 10.50 -3.39
C VAL A 55 -1.60 9.28 -2.94
N LEU A 56 -0.96 8.14 -2.76
CA LEU A 56 -1.60 6.90 -2.33
C LEU A 56 -2.27 7.08 -0.96
N LEU A 57 -1.51 7.53 0.04
CA LEU A 57 -2.05 7.72 1.39
C LEU A 57 -3.07 8.86 1.42
N GLY A 58 -2.81 9.97 0.73
CA GLY A 58 -3.73 11.10 0.64
C GLY A 58 -5.08 10.75 0.02
N VAL A 59 -5.13 9.75 -0.87
CA VAL A 59 -6.37 9.25 -1.48
C VAL A 59 -7.06 8.20 -0.62
N LEU A 60 -6.30 7.29 0.02
CA LEU A 60 -6.86 6.15 0.75
C LEU A 60 -7.24 6.47 2.20
N VAL A 61 -6.49 7.34 2.88
CA VAL A 61 -6.76 7.70 4.29
C VAL A 61 -8.16 8.30 4.47
N PRO A 62 -8.65 9.22 3.60
CA PRO A 62 -10.04 9.70 3.70
C PRO A 62 -11.09 8.58 3.54
N LEU A 63 -10.73 7.43 2.97
CA LEU A 63 -11.63 6.29 2.79
C LEU A 63 -11.38 5.17 3.82
N ALA A 64 -10.49 5.37 4.80
CA ALA A 64 -10.09 4.32 5.75
C ALA A 64 -11.29 3.67 6.45
N GLY A 65 -12.34 4.43 6.79
CA GLY A 65 -13.55 3.87 7.41
C GLY A 65 -14.29 2.84 6.52
N ALA A 66 -14.19 2.97 5.20
CA ALA A 66 -14.74 1.99 4.25
C ALA A 66 -13.74 0.87 3.92
N LEU A 67 -12.44 1.15 3.97
CA LEU A 67 -11.37 0.19 3.67
C LEU A 67 -11.03 -0.73 4.85
N HIS A 68 -11.44 -0.37 6.07
CA HIS A 68 -11.01 -1.02 7.30
C HIS A 68 -11.06 -2.55 7.32
N GLY A 69 -10.00 -3.16 7.85
CA GLY A 69 -9.87 -4.61 7.97
C GLY A 69 -9.36 -5.27 6.69
N GLU A 70 -10.14 -6.22 6.14
CA GLU A 70 -9.70 -7.06 5.01
C GLU A 70 -9.34 -6.26 3.74
N PRO A 71 -10.11 -5.24 3.32
CA PRO A 71 -9.71 -4.46 2.15
C PRO A 71 -8.37 -3.73 2.33
N THR A 72 -8.13 -3.08 3.48
CA THR A 72 -6.83 -2.46 3.81
C THR A 72 -5.69 -3.49 3.73
N ARG A 73 -5.86 -4.67 4.32
CA ARG A 73 -4.85 -5.75 4.27
C ARG A 73 -4.58 -6.23 2.85
N ALA A 74 -5.62 -6.39 2.04
CA ALA A 74 -5.49 -6.79 0.65
C ALA A 74 -4.74 -5.74 -0.20
N ILE A 75 -4.92 -4.45 0.09
CA ILE A 75 -4.14 -3.37 -0.54
C ILE A 75 -2.70 -3.41 -0.06
N ALA A 76 -2.48 -3.50 1.26
CA ALA A 76 -1.16 -3.54 1.87
C ALA A 76 -0.30 -4.69 1.35
N ALA A 77 -0.89 -5.87 1.12
CA ALA A 77 -0.20 -7.04 0.56
C ALA A 77 0.36 -6.84 -0.85
N ARG A 78 -0.02 -5.76 -1.55
CA ARG A 78 0.39 -5.44 -2.93
C ARG A 78 1.27 -4.20 -3.01
N LEU A 79 1.65 -3.65 -1.86
CA LEU A 79 2.49 -2.47 -1.72
C LEU A 79 3.88 -2.85 -1.21
N PRO A 80 4.91 -2.04 -1.53
CA PRO A 80 6.19 -2.11 -0.83
C PRO A 80 6.00 -1.97 0.69
N TYR A 81 6.79 -2.72 1.47
CA TYR A 81 6.67 -2.79 2.93
C TYR A 81 6.53 -1.42 3.64
N PRO A 82 7.30 -0.37 3.30
CA PRO A 82 7.15 0.93 3.95
C PRO A 82 5.75 1.55 3.76
N LEU A 83 5.18 1.45 2.54
CA LEU A 83 3.85 1.96 2.24
C LEU A 83 2.75 1.10 2.85
N ALA A 84 2.94 -0.23 2.81
CA ALA A 84 2.03 -1.18 3.44
C ALA A 84 1.89 -0.92 4.94
N ARG A 85 3.02 -0.71 5.63
CA ARG A 85 3.05 -0.38 7.05
C ARG A 85 2.32 0.91 7.36
N GLU A 86 2.61 1.99 6.64
CA GLU A 86 1.95 3.27 6.85
C GLU A 86 0.43 3.22 6.60
N LEU A 87 0.00 2.46 5.60
CA LEU A 87 -1.42 2.26 5.32
C LEU A 87 -2.11 1.52 6.47
N LEU A 88 -1.48 0.48 7.02
CA LEU A 88 -2.00 -0.27 8.15
C LEU A 88 -2.01 0.56 9.44
N ASP A 89 -0.96 1.34 9.70
CA ASP A 89 -0.89 2.24 10.86
C ASP A 89 -1.97 3.34 10.78
N ALA A 90 -2.35 3.78 9.58
CA ALA A 90 -3.44 4.72 9.36
C ALA A 90 -4.84 4.11 9.52
N ASP A 91 -4.98 2.78 9.40
CA ASP A 91 -6.23 2.04 9.53
C ASP A 91 -6.72 1.93 10.98
N ASP A 92 -5.80 2.01 11.95
CA ASP A 92 -6.10 1.96 13.39
C ASP A 92 -6.74 3.27 13.92
N GLY A 93 -6.91 4.28 13.06
CA GLY A 93 -7.57 5.54 13.39
C GLY A 93 -9.10 5.50 13.22
N VAL A 94 -9.83 6.30 14.01
CA VAL A 94 -11.28 6.52 13.82
C VAL A 94 -11.49 7.35 12.55
N ALA A 95 -11.58 6.69 11.41
CA ALA A 95 -11.75 7.35 10.13
C ALA A 95 -13.20 7.75 9.89
N ARG A 96 -13.43 9.06 9.72
CA ARG A 96 -14.70 9.60 9.26
C ARG A 96 -14.87 9.27 7.78
N VAL A 97 -15.97 8.65 7.41
CA VAL A 97 -16.34 8.49 6.00
C VAL A 97 -16.84 9.85 5.47
N PRO A 98 -16.29 10.38 4.36
CA PRO A 98 -16.72 11.66 3.81
C PRO A 98 -18.18 11.59 3.41
N ALA A 99 -18.94 12.67 3.67
CA ALA A 99 -20.38 12.70 3.40
C ALA A 99 -20.71 12.63 1.89
N GLY A 100 -19.75 12.99 1.02
CA GLY A 100 -19.91 12.96 -0.43
C GLY A 100 -18.61 13.22 -1.19
N VAL A 101 -18.71 13.16 -2.52
CA VAL A 101 -17.57 13.29 -3.44
C VAL A 101 -16.83 14.62 -3.29
N GLU A 102 -17.56 15.73 -3.11
CA GLU A 102 -16.94 17.05 -2.98
C GLU A 102 -16.08 17.16 -1.71
N THR A 103 -16.61 16.70 -0.56
CA THR A 103 -15.86 16.68 0.70
C THR A 103 -14.64 15.78 0.58
N TYR A 104 -14.82 14.59 0.02
CA TYR A 104 -13.72 13.67 -0.24
C TYR A 104 -12.61 14.31 -1.10
N LEU A 105 -12.95 14.91 -2.24
CA LEU A 105 -11.95 15.52 -3.12
C LEU A 105 -11.26 16.73 -2.49
N ARG A 106 -11.94 17.45 -1.59
CA ARG A 106 -11.32 18.52 -0.80
C ARG A 106 -10.31 17.95 0.20
N ASP A 107 -10.70 16.90 0.94
CA ASP A 107 -9.80 16.24 1.89
C ASP A 107 -8.57 15.67 1.17
N VAL A 108 -8.76 15.03 0.01
CA VAL A 108 -7.65 14.57 -0.85
C VAL A 108 -6.78 15.74 -1.28
N ALA A 109 -7.37 16.83 -1.79
CA ALA A 109 -6.64 18.01 -2.24
C ALA A 109 -5.76 18.63 -1.15
N GLU A 110 -6.26 18.69 0.08
CA GLU A 110 -5.51 19.16 1.25
C GLU A 110 -4.35 18.23 1.59
N LEU A 111 -4.57 16.91 1.62
CA LEU A 111 -3.55 15.91 1.96
C LEU A 111 -2.44 15.82 0.89
N VAL A 112 -2.82 15.82 -0.39
CA VAL A 112 -1.86 15.79 -1.50
C VAL A 112 -1.25 17.17 -1.78
N GLN A 113 -1.81 18.24 -1.21
CA GLN A 113 -1.43 19.64 -1.42
C GLN A 113 -1.43 20.04 -2.91
N HIS A 114 -2.49 19.64 -3.62
CA HIS A 114 -2.74 20.07 -5.00
C HIS A 114 -4.16 20.63 -5.14
N PRO A 115 -4.42 21.46 -6.16
CA PRO A 115 -5.77 21.92 -6.46
C PRO A 115 -6.76 20.76 -6.67
N VAL A 116 -8.03 20.97 -6.32
CA VAL A 116 -9.10 19.96 -6.45
C VAL A 116 -9.16 19.27 -7.82
N PRO A 117 -8.98 19.97 -8.97
CA PRO A 117 -8.96 19.29 -10.27
C PRO A 117 -7.83 18.26 -10.40
N SER A 118 -6.63 18.56 -9.91
CA SER A 118 -5.50 17.61 -9.90
C SER A 118 -5.73 16.48 -8.91
N ALA A 119 -6.26 16.79 -7.72
CA ALA A 119 -6.62 15.80 -6.71
C ALA A 119 -7.67 14.80 -7.22
N ALA A 120 -8.62 15.24 -8.05
CA ALA A 120 -9.59 14.36 -8.69
C ALA A 120 -8.95 13.37 -9.68
N LEU A 121 -7.92 13.79 -10.41
CA LEU A 121 -7.14 12.90 -11.28
C LEU A 121 -6.38 11.85 -10.48
N TYR A 122 -5.75 12.27 -9.38
CA TYR A 122 -5.03 11.37 -8.47
C TYR A 122 -5.97 10.39 -7.80
N ALA A 123 -7.11 10.86 -7.28
CA ALA A 123 -8.12 10.02 -6.68
C ALA A 123 -8.60 8.96 -7.68
N ARG A 124 -8.92 9.37 -8.91
CA ARG A 124 -9.31 8.43 -9.96
C ARG A 124 -8.24 7.37 -10.24
N ALA A 125 -6.99 7.80 -10.49
CA ALA A 125 -5.88 6.88 -10.78
C ALA A 125 -5.63 5.86 -9.67
N VAL A 126 -5.67 6.31 -8.41
CA VAL A 126 -5.49 5.45 -7.25
C VAL A 126 -6.68 4.50 -7.07
N LEU A 127 -7.92 4.99 -7.15
CA LEU A 127 -9.11 4.15 -7.00
C LEU A 127 -9.21 3.11 -8.13
N ASP A 128 -8.87 3.47 -9.37
CA ASP A 128 -8.79 2.55 -10.52
C ASP A 128 -7.84 1.41 -10.20
N THR A 129 -6.60 1.75 -9.83
CA THR A 129 -5.53 0.76 -9.62
C THR A 129 -5.81 -0.13 -8.41
N VAL A 130 -6.35 0.46 -7.34
CA VAL A 130 -6.73 -0.29 -6.14
C VAL A 130 -7.90 -1.23 -6.43
N ARG A 131 -8.92 -0.78 -7.16
CA ARG A 131 -10.07 -1.62 -7.51
C ARG A 131 -9.67 -2.79 -8.40
N GLU A 132 -8.78 -2.58 -9.38
CA GLU A 132 -8.23 -3.65 -10.22
C GLU A 132 -7.39 -4.66 -9.43
N ALA A 133 -6.70 -4.19 -8.40
CA ALA A 133 -5.83 -5.01 -7.59
C ALA A 133 -6.60 -5.87 -6.57
N LEU A 134 -7.73 -5.40 -6.07
CA LEU A 134 -8.52 -6.08 -5.06
C LEU A 134 -9.23 -7.34 -5.61
N PRO A 135 -9.35 -8.41 -4.81
CA PRO A 135 -10.31 -9.48 -5.08
C PRO A 135 -11.73 -8.92 -5.21
N ALA A 136 -12.56 -9.55 -6.06
CA ALA A 136 -13.91 -9.07 -6.35
C ALA A 136 -14.78 -8.92 -5.09
N GLU A 137 -14.61 -9.82 -4.13
CA GLU A 137 -15.31 -9.82 -2.84
C GLU A 137 -14.89 -8.61 -2.00
N ALA A 138 -13.59 -8.32 -1.92
CA ALA A 138 -13.07 -7.17 -1.19
C ALA A 138 -13.49 -5.85 -1.84
N ALA A 139 -13.43 -5.76 -3.17
CA ALA A 139 -13.89 -4.58 -3.91
C ALA A 139 -15.39 -4.32 -3.73
N SER A 140 -16.20 -5.38 -3.63
CA SER A 140 -17.64 -5.30 -3.37
C SER A 140 -17.96 -4.92 -1.92
N GLU A 141 -17.14 -5.37 -0.96
CA GLU A 141 -17.25 -4.97 0.44
C GLU A 141 -16.98 -3.47 0.62
N VAL A 142 -15.92 -2.95 -0.01
CA VAL A 142 -15.61 -1.51 -0.02
C VAL A 142 -16.78 -0.72 -0.59
N GLU A 143 -17.32 -1.15 -1.73
CA GLU A 143 -18.46 -0.49 -2.37
C GLU A 143 -19.69 -0.39 -1.46
N ARG A 144 -19.99 -1.46 -0.70
CA ARG A 144 -21.14 -1.49 0.23
C ARG A 144 -20.96 -0.59 1.45
N ARG A 145 -19.71 -0.32 1.85
CA ARG A 145 -19.40 0.55 2.99
C ARG A 145 -19.33 2.03 2.61
N LEU A 146 -19.17 2.33 1.32
CA LEU A 146 -19.13 3.70 0.82
C LEU A 146 -20.54 4.32 0.73
N PRO A 147 -20.68 5.62 1.04
CA PRO A 147 -21.88 6.38 0.73
C PRO A 147 -22.17 6.34 -0.77
N ALA A 148 -23.45 6.39 -1.16
CA ALA A 148 -23.88 6.18 -2.55
C ALA A 148 -23.10 7.00 -3.59
N ALA A 149 -22.80 8.27 -3.30
CA ALA A 149 -22.04 9.15 -4.18
C ALA A 149 -20.58 8.68 -4.37
N LEU A 150 -19.93 8.22 -3.30
CA LEU A 150 -18.56 7.68 -3.35
C LEU A 150 -18.54 6.27 -3.94
N ALA A 151 -19.57 5.45 -3.69
CA ALA A 151 -19.73 4.15 -4.33
C ALA A 151 -19.89 4.29 -5.86
N ALA A 152 -20.53 5.36 -6.34
CA ALA A 152 -20.59 5.65 -7.78
C ALA A 152 -19.21 6.02 -8.35
N LEU A 153 -18.42 6.82 -7.63
CA LEU A 153 -17.03 7.13 -8.00
C LEU A 153 -16.18 5.86 -8.04
N TRP A 154 -16.29 5.01 -7.02
CA TRP A 154 -15.61 3.71 -6.93
C TRP A 154 -16.00 2.76 -8.06
N ARG A 155 -17.27 2.74 -8.50
CA ARG A 155 -17.71 1.93 -9.65
C ARG A 155 -17.26 2.48 -11.00
N ALA A 156 -17.17 3.80 -11.11
CA ALA A 156 -16.67 4.45 -12.31
C ALA A 156 -15.16 4.22 -12.50
N ALA A 157 -14.48 3.78 -11.44
CA ALA A 157 -13.08 3.44 -11.48
C ALA A 157 -12.84 2.18 -12.33
N ARG A 158 -12.00 2.29 -13.37
CA ARG A 158 -11.82 1.28 -14.43
C ARG A 158 -10.40 1.22 -14.98
#